data_AF-A0AAN9REH2-F1
#
_entry.id   AF-A0AAN9REH2-F1
#
_cell.length_a   1.000
_cell.length_b   1.000
_cell.length_c   1.000
_cell.angle_alpha   90.00
_cell.angle_beta   90.00
_cell.angle_gamma   90.00
#
_symmetry.space_group_name_H-M   'P 1'
#
loop_
_entity.id
_entity.type
_entity.pdbx_description
1 polymer ?
#
loop_
_entity_poly.entity_id
_entity_poly.type
_entity_poly.pdbx_seq_one_letter_code
_entity_poly.pdbx_strand_id
1 'polypeptide(L)'
;MFRIFLPALAWLDLQGIERRTRKVSQWIDRFFDSAIEKRMNVTGKEENKSKKDFLQYLLELTKRDSESASMTMKEIKAILIDIVMGGTETTSTTMEWVVARLLQHPEAMKRVQEEMDTLIRIPIVQITVLRSCHEGNTSFASPLPFCCPSQTSIVGGYTIPKGAQVMLNMWTIQRDPEIC
;
A
#
# COMPACT_ATOMS: atom_id res chain seq x y z
N MET A 1 -0.73 -10.80 14.20
CA MET A 1 -2.02 -10.77 14.91
C MET A 1 -1.88 -11.22 16.36
N PHE A 2 -1.40 -12.44 16.65
CA PHE A 2 -1.28 -12.96 18.04
C PHE A 2 -0.49 -12.06 19.00
N ARG A 3 0.63 -11.47 18.58
CA ARG A 3 1.45 -10.57 19.42
C ARG A 3 0.73 -9.28 19.85
N ILE A 4 -0.20 -8.79 19.04
CA ILE A 4 -0.94 -7.55 19.31
C ILE A 4 -1.98 -7.80 20.40
N PHE A 5 -2.65 -8.96 20.37
CA PHE A 5 -3.70 -9.31 21.34
C PHE A 5 -3.19 -10.08 22.56
N LEU A 6 -2.10 -10.84 22.42
CA LEU A 6 -1.54 -11.72 23.45
C LEU A 6 0.00 -11.58 23.52
N PRO A 7 0.51 -10.42 23.96
CA PRO A 7 1.96 -10.15 24.02
C PRO A 7 2.71 -11.13 24.93
N ALA A 8 2.08 -11.63 26.00
CA ALA A 8 2.67 -12.59 26.93
C ALA A 8 3.03 -13.94 26.29
N LEU A 9 2.32 -14.35 25.23
CA LEU A 9 2.56 -15.59 24.50
C LEU A 9 3.32 -15.37 23.19
N ALA A 10 3.78 -14.14 22.93
CA ALA A 10 4.44 -13.79 21.68
C ALA A 10 5.73 -14.61 21.43
N TRP A 11 6.46 -14.96 22.51
CA TRP A 11 7.72 -15.70 22.43
C TRP A 11 7.57 -17.13 21.93
N LEU A 12 6.39 -17.74 22.05
CA LEU A 12 6.14 -19.11 21.62
C LEU A 12 6.11 -19.25 20.09
N ASP A 13 5.86 -18.16 19.36
CA ASP A 13 5.72 -18.14 17.90
C ASP A 13 4.91 -19.35 17.37
N LEU A 14 3.76 -19.64 17.98
CA LEU A 14 2.98 -20.87 17.71
C LEU A 14 2.58 -21.02 16.23
N GLN A 15 2.39 -19.90 15.54
CA GLN A 15 2.06 -19.87 14.11
C GLN A 15 3.31 -19.84 13.19
N GLY A 16 4.51 -19.77 13.78
CA GLY A 16 5.78 -19.65 13.05
C GLY A 16 5.91 -18.35 12.24
N ILE A 17 5.08 -17.36 12.53
CA ILE A 17 5.01 -16.10 11.77
C ILE A 17 6.31 -15.34 11.95
N GLU A 18 6.86 -15.25 13.16
CA GLU A 18 8.10 -14.50 13.38
C GLU A 18 9.26 -15.11 12.59
N ARG A 19 9.38 -16.45 12.62
CA ARG A 19 10.39 -17.17 11.84
C ARG A 19 10.22 -16.97 10.33
N ARG A 20 9.00 -17.01 9.81
CA ARG A 20 8.71 -16.79 8.38
C ARG A 20 8.99 -15.34 7.98
N THR A 21 8.49 -14.38 8.75
CA THR A 21 8.71 -12.94 8.51
C THR A 21 10.18 -12.60 8.53
N ARG A 22 10.99 -13.19 9.41
CA ARG A 22 12.44 -12.98 9.42
C ARG A 22 13.12 -13.45 8.13
N LYS A 23 12.74 -14.62 7.61
CA LYS A 23 13.27 -15.12 6.32
C LYS A 23 12.90 -14.21 5.15
N VAL A 24 11.64 -13.77 5.11
CA VAL A 24 11.15 -12.84 4.09
C VAL A 24 11.86 -11.50 4.20
N SER A 25 11.98 -10.95 5.41
CA SER A 25 12.68 -9.69 5.67
C SER A 25 14.13 -9.74 5.18
N GLN A 26 14.87 -10.82 5.46
CA GLN A 26 16.24 -11.00 4.95
C GLN A 26 16.31 -11.07 3.41
N TRP A 27 15.32 -11.69 2.78
CA TRP A 27 15.25 -11.77 1.32
C TRP A 27 14.94 -10.39 0.71
N ILE A 28 13.98 -9.66 1.27
CA ILE A 28 13.62 -8.29 0.86
C ILE A 28 14.81 -7.34 1.04
N ASP A 29 15.52 -7.46 2.15
CA ASP A 29 16.70 -6.62 2.44
C ASP A 29 17.78 -6.81 1.37
N ARG A 30 18.12 -8.06 1.04
CA ARG A 30 19.06 -8.39 -0.05
C ARG A 30 18.59 -7.91 -1.42
N PHE A 31 17.28 -8.00 -1.69
CA PHE A 31 16.71 -7.51 -2.94
C PHE A 31 16.91 -6.00 -3.08
N PHE A 32 16.58 -5.23 -2.03
CA PHE A 32 16.77 -3.78 -2.05
C PHE A 32 18.26 -3.39 -2.06
N ASP A 33 19.13 -4.11 -1.36
CA ASP A 33 20.58 -3.89 -1.45
C ASP A 33 21.08 -4.01 -2.89
N SER A 34 20.70 -5.09 -3.59
CA SER A 34 21.09 -5.27 -4.99
C SER A 34 20.52 -4.18 -5.90
N ALA A 35 19.28 -3.74 -5.67
CA ALA A 35 18.67 -2.67 -6.44
C ALA A 35 19.37 -1.32 -6.22
N ILE A 36 19.72 -1.00 -4.97
CA ILE A 36 20.41 0.24 -4.59
C ILE A 36 21.84 0.25 -5.17
N GLU A 37 22.58 -0.86 -5.02
CA GLU A 37 23.95 -0.98 -5.54
C GLU A 37 24.00 -0.78 -7.06
N LYS A 38 23.06 -1.41 -7.81
CA LYS A 38 22.94 -1.21 -9.26
C LYS A 38 22.72 0.25 -9.61
N ARG A 39 21.89 0.99 -8.86
CA ARG A 39 21.62 2.41 -9.13
C ARG A 39 22.80 3.31 -8.76
N MET A 40 23.52 3.01 -7.68
CA MET A 40 24.74 3.76 -7.32
C MET A 40 25.82 3.62 -8.40
N ASN A 41 26.00 2.43 -8.95
CA ASN A 41 27.02 2.16 -9.98
C ASN A 41 26.71 2.81 -11.34
N VAL A 42 25.43 2.99 -11.68
CA VAL A 42 25.00 3.67 -12.93
C VAL A 42 25.19 5.18 -12.83
N THR A 43 24.93 5.77 -11.65
CA THR A 43 25.04 7.23 -11.44
C THR A 43 26.46 7.76 -11.62
N GLY A 44 27.49 6.92 -11.44
CA GLY A 44 28.90 7.30 -11.64
C GLY A 44 29.41 7.20 -13.09
N LYS A 45 28.63 6.65 -14.03
CA LYS A 45 29.09 6.40 -15.40
C LYS A 45 28.36 7.18 -16.50
N GLU A 46 27.14 7.66 -16.25
CA GLU A 46 26.36 8.40 -17.24
C GLU A 46 25.60 9.55 -16.58
N GLU A 47 26.21 10.73 -16.54
CA GLU A 47 25.60 11.96 -16.00
C GLU A 47 24.64 12.63 -17.01
N ASN A 48 24.13 11.92 -18.01
CA ASN A 48 23.40 12.55 -19.12
C ASN A 48 22.09 11.84 -19.51
N LYS A 49 20.98 12.55 -19.27
CA LYS A 49 19.67 12.44 -19.96
C LYS A 49 18.65 11.34 -19.59
N SER A 50 18.84 10.49 -18.57
CA SER A 50 17.72 9.64 -18.12
C SER A 50 16.81 10.36 -17.12
N LYS A 51 15.49 10.18 -17.25
CA LYS A 51 14.50 10.66 -16.26
C LYS A 51 14.83 10.06 -14.89
N LYS A 52 15.03 10.90 -13.88
CA LYS A 52 15.35 10.46 -12.52
C LYS A 52 14.26 9.52 -12.00
N ASP A 53 14.66 8.38 -11.47
CA ASP A 53 13.73 7.44 -10.83
C ASP A 53 13.53 7.77 -9.36
N PHE A 54 12.46 7.22 -8.76
CA PHE A 54 12.11 7.47 -7.37
C PHE A 54 13.25 7.13 -6.40
N LEU A 55 13.98 6.05 -6.66
CA LEU A 55 15.11 5.62 -5.83
C LEU A 55 16.27 6.62 -5.91
N GLN A 56 16.55 7.18 -7.08
CA GLN A 56 17.56 8.20 -7.29
C GLN A 56 17.23 9.48 -6.53
N TYR A 57 15.96 9.89 -6.48
CA TYR A 57 15.53 11.00 -5.63
C TYR A 57 15.76 10.72 -4.14
N LEU A 58 15.42 9.52 -3.65
CA LEU A 58 15.68 9.16 -2.25
C LEU A 58 17.18 9.15 -1.92
N LEU A 59 18.02 8.67 -2.83
CA LEU A 59 19.47 8.67 -2.66
C LEU A 59 20.07 10.08 -2.71
N GLU A 60 19.54 10.99 -3.53
CA GLU A 60 19.96 12.40 -3.54
C GLU A 60 19.65 13.11 -2.21
N LEU A 61 18.50 12.80 -1.60
CA LEU A 61 18.14 13.33 -0.29
C LEU A 61 19.12 12.91 0.82
N THR A 62 19.78 11.75 0.68
CA THR A 62 20.81 11.31 1.62
C THR A 62 22.16 12.00 1.46
N LYS A 63 22.45 12.57 0.28
CA LYS A 63 23.71 13.27 -0.01
C LYS A 63 23.67 14.76 0.35
N ARG A 64 22.49 15.32 0.65
CA ARG A 64 22.36 16.73 1.05
C ARG A 64 22.75 16.85 2.52
N ASP A 65 24.04 17.13 2.74
CA ASP A 65 24.65 17.46 4.03
C ASP A 65 24.14 18.81 4.55
N SER A 66 22.90 18.87 5.05
CA SER A 66 22.40 20.03 5.79
C SER A 66 21.68 19.57 7.07
N GLU A 67 22.45 19.49 8.15
CA GLU A 67 22.19 19.66 9.61
C GLU A 67 20.85 19.25 10.27
N SER A 68 19.85 18.70 9.58
CA SER A 68 18.59 18.28 10.25
C SER A 68 17.79 17.15 9.60
N ALA A 69 18.14 16.67 8.41
CA ALA A 69 17.33 15.67 7.70
C ALA A 69 18.12 14.71 6.79
N SER A 70 19.28 14.21 7.24
CA SER A 70 19.94 13.12 6.52
C SER A 70 19.19 11.80 6.78
N MET A 71 18.53 11.30 5.73
CA MET A 71 17.80 10.04 5.83
C MET A 71 18.77 8.86 5.83
N THR A 72 18.60 7.92 6.74
CA THR A 72 19.46 6.74 6.84
C THR A 72 19.10 5.72 5.76
N MET A 73 20.05 4.90 5.30
CA MET A 73 19.79 3.82 4.33
C MET A 73 18.67 2.87 4.80
N LYS A 74 18.56 2.65 6.11
CA LYS A 74 17.48 1.88 6.72
C LYS A 74 16.10 2.51 6.51
N GLU A 75 16.01 3.83 6.54
CA GLU A 75 14.76 4.57 6.32
C GLU A 75 14.39 4.57 4.83
N ILE A 76 15.37 4.68 3.92
CA ILE A 76 15.14 4.47 2.48
C ILE A 76 14.51 3.09 2.25
N LYS A 77 15.15 2.03 2.76
CA LYS A 77 14.64 0.66 2.62
C LYS A 77 13.24 0.51 3.23
N ALA A 78 12.97 1.17 4.35
CA ALA A 78 11.66 1.18 5.00
C ALA A 78 10.58 1.86 4.14
N ILE A 79 10.90 2.98 3.49
CA ILE A 79 9.98 3.66 2.56
C ILE A 79 9.74 2.80 1.31
N LEU A 80 10.80 2.19 0.76
CA LEU A 80 10.69 1.35 -0.42
C LEU A 80 9.82 0.11 -0.17
N ILE A 81 10.01 -0.57 0.96
CA ILE A 81 9.16 -1.73 1.31
C ILE A 81 7.71 -1.30 1.52
N ASP A 82 7.47 -0.16 2.18
CA ASP A 82 6.12 0.35 2.46
C ASP A 82 5.36 0.67 1.16
N ILE A 83 6.00 1.35 0.22
CA ILE A 83 5.40 1.67 -1.09
C ILE A 83 5.15 0.40 -1.91
N VAL A 84 6.11 -0.52 -1.96
CA VAL A 84 5.98 -1.76 -2.74
C VAL A 84 4.88 -2.65 -2.16
N MET A 85 4.88 -2.88 -0.84
CA MET A 85 3.81 -3.65 -0.20
C MET A 85 2.45 -2.97 -0.34
N GLY A 86 2.37 -1.69 0.04
CA GLY A 86 1.15 -0.91 0.04
C GLY A 86 0.52 -0.80 -1.34
N GLY A 87 1.34 -0.68 -2.39
CA GLY A 87 0.87 -0.65 -3.78
C GLY A 87 0.51 -2.02 -4.33
N THR A 88 1.28 -3.07 -4.04
CA THR A 88 1.10 -4.37 -4.70
C THR A 88 -0.16 -5.08 -4.21
N GLU A 89 -0.31 -5.24 -2.90
CA GLU A 89 -1.41 -6.04 -2.32
C GLU A 89 -2.77 -5.35 -2.52
N THR A 90 -2.83 -4.03 -2.38
CA THR A 90 -4.08 -3.27 -2.52
C THR A 90 -4.57 -3.25 -3.97
N THR A 91 -3.68 -3.05 -4.93
CA THR A 91 -4.04 -2.99 -6.35
C THR A 91 -4.36 -4.36 -6.92
N SER A 92 -3.62 -5.41 -6.55
CA SER A 92 -3.92 -6.78 -6.98
C SER A 92 -5.29 -7.22 -6.47
N THR A 93 -5.57 -7.02 -5.18
CA THR A 93 -6.85 -7.35 -4.57
C THR A 93 -7.98 -6.57 -5.25
N THR A 94 -7.79 -5.28 -5.49
CA THR A 94 -8.78 -4.45 -6.18
C THR A 94 -9.07 -5.00 -7.58
N MET A 95 -8.03 -5.37 -8.34
CA MET A 95 -8.18 -5.90 -9.69
C MET A 95 -8.88 -7.26 -9.70
N GLU A 96 -8.52 -8.17 -8.79
CA GLU A 96 -9.19 -9.46 -8.61
C GLU A 96 -10.69 -9.28 -8.37
N TRP A 97 -11.07 -8.34 -7.50
CA TRP A 97 -12.47 -8.02 -7.24
C TRP A 97 -13.20 -7.39 -8.42
N VAL A 98 -12.54 -6.48 -9.15
CA VAL A 98 -13.11 -5.90 -10.37
C VAL A 98 -13.43 -7.01 -11.36
N VAL A 99 -12.49 -7.92 -11.62
CA VAL A 99 -12.72 -9.04 -12.54
C VAL A 99 -13.83 -9.97 -12.02
N ALA A 100 -13.82 -10.33 -10.73
CA ALA A 100 -14.85 -11.17 -10.13
C ALA A 100 -16.25 -10.54 -10.25
N ARG A 101 -16.37 -9.22 -10.07
CA ARG A 101 -17.64 -8.49 -10.19
C ARG A 101 -18.11 -8.37 -11.63
N LEU A 102 -17.20 -8.14 -12.58
CA LEU A 102 -17.55 -8.14 -14.01
C LEU A 102 -18.08 -9.51 -14.46
N LEU A 103 -17.50 -10.60 -13.97
CA LEU A 103 -18.00 -11.96 -14.26
C LEU A 103 -19.42 -12.22 -13.72
N GLN A 104 -19.81 -11.53 -12.64
CA GLN A 104 -21.17 -11.62 -12.09
C GLN A 104 -22.19 -10.72 -12.80
N HIS A 105 -21.72 -9.75 -13.60
CA HIS A 105 -22.57 -8.80 -14.34
C HIS A 105 -22.20 -8.79 -15.84
N PRO A 106 -22.66 -9.78 -16.62
CA PRO A 106 -22.28 -9.94 -18.03
C PRO A 106 -22.58 -8.70 -18.91
N GLU A 107 -23.65 -7.96 -18.62
CA GLU A 107 -23.97 -6.73 -19.34
C GLU A 107 -22.92 -5.63 -19.12
N ALA A 108 -22.42 -5.48 -17.89
CA ALA A 108 -21.35 -4.54 -17.57
C ALA A 108 -20.03 -5.00 -18.21
N MET A 109 -19.73 -6.30 -18.19
CA MET A 109 -18.55 -6.86 -18.87
C MET A 109 -18.56 -6.57 -20.37
N LYS A 110 -19.72 -6.73 -21.03
CA LYS A 110 -19.86 -6.44 -22.45
C LYS A 110 -19.61 -4.96 -22.77
N ARG A 111 -20.14 -4.04 -21.96
CA ARG A 111 -19.87 -2.60 -22.11
C ARG A 111 -18.39 -2.27 -21.94
N VAL A 112 -17.71 -2.88 -20.97
CA VAL A 112 -16.26 -2.69 -20.78
C VAL A 112 -15.47 -3.19 -21.99
N GLN A 113 -15.84 -4.34 -22.54
CA GLN A 113 -15.20 -4.88 -23.76
C GLN A 113 -15.41 -3.96 -24.97
N GLU A 114 -16.64 -3.49 -25.18
CA GLU A 114 -16.98 -2.52 -26.23
C GLU A 114 -16.19 -1.20 -26.04
N GLU A 115 -16.08 -0.68 -24.82
CA GLU A 115 -15.24 0.48 -24.52
C GLU A 115 -13.76 0.22 -24.82
N MET A 116 -13.21 -0.93 -24.43
CA MET A 116 -11.80 -1.28 -24.72
C MET A 116 -11.53 -1.40 -26.23
N ASP A 117 -12.44 -1.99 -26.99
CA ASP A 117 -12.34 -2.11 -28.45
C ASP A 117 -12.44 -0.76 -29.15
N THR A 118 -13.14 0.21 -28.54
CA THR A 118 -13.26 1.57 -29.08
C THR A 118 -12.06 2.45 -28.67
N LEU A 119 -11.46 2.18 -27.51
CA LEU A 119 -10.45 3.03 -26.85
C LEU A 119 -9.01 2.51 -27.02
N ILE A 120 -8.70 1.76 -28.09
CA ILE A 120 -7.41 1.09 -28.39
C ILE A 120 -6.15 1.99 -28.23
N ARG A 121 -6.28 3.31 -27.99
CA ARG A 121 -5.16 4.26 -27.84
C ARG A 121 -5.21 5.18 -26.61
N ILE A 122 -6.03 4.91 -25.58
CA ILE A 122 -6.13 5.81 -24.40
C ILE A 122 -5.85 5.06 -23.07
N PRO A 123 -5.16 5.68 -22.09
CA PRO A 123 -4.88 5.05 -20.80
C PRO A 123 -6.14 4.57 -20.05
N ILE A 124 -6.01 3.40 -19.43
CA ILE A 124 -7.01 2.67 -18.59
C ILE A 124 -7.80 3.57 -17.62
N VAL A 125 -7.21 4.69 -17.19
CA VAL A 125 -7.80 5.67 -16.27
C VAL A 125 -9.08 6.32 -16.83
N GLN A 126 -9.31 6.30 -18.14
CA GLN A 126 -10.50 6.89 -18.78
C GLN A 126 -11.66 5.92 -19.01
N ILE A 127 -11.54 4.64 -18.66
CA ILE A 127 -12.64 3.68 -18.78
C ILE A 127 -13.65 4.00 -17.67
N THR A 128 -14.73 4.70 -18.04
CA THR A 128 -15.76 5.20 -17.12
C THR A 128 -16.38 4.07 -16.33
N VAL A 129 -16.56 2.90 -16.95
CA VAL A 129 -17.12 1.72 -16.25
C VAL A 129 -16.16 1.17 -15.19
N LEU A 130 -14.84 1.14 -15.44
CA LEU A 130 -13.86 0.76 -14.41
C LEU A 130 -13.83 1.76 -13.26
N ARG A 131 -14.02 3.05 -13.55
CA ARG A 131 -14.16 4.09 -12.54
C ARG A 131 -15.42 3.89 -11.69
N SER A 132 -16.57 3.61 -12.31
CA SER A 132 -17.81 3.31 -11.58
C SER A 132 -17.74 1.97 -10.83
N CYS A 133 -17.03 0.96 -11.35
CA CYS A 133 -16.73 -0.27 -10.62
C CYS A 133 -15.81 -0.01 -9.42
N HIS A 134 -14.85 0.92 -9.54
CA HIS A 134 -14.00 1.35 -8.43
C HIS A 134 -14.80 2.14 -7.38
N GLU A 135 -15.64 3.08 -7.80
CA GLU A 135 -16.55 3.87 -6.96
C GLU A 135 -17.66 3.03 -6.31
N GLY A 136 -18.03 1.88 -6.88
CA GLY A 136 -18.89 0.87 -6.25
C GLY A 136 -18.12 -0.23 -5.50
N ASN A 137 -16.79 -0.28 -5.63
CA ASN A 137 -15.89 -1.17 -4.89
C ASN A 137 -15.29 -0.50 -3.65
N THR A 138 -15.49 0.80 -3.46
CA THR A 138 -15.26 1.47 -2.18
C THR A 138 -16.09 0.87 -1.07
N SER A 139 -16.98 -0.11 -1.32
CA SER A 139 -17.64 -0.90 -0.28
C SER A 139 -16.83 -2.09 0.27
N PHE A 140 -15.56 -2.27 -0.12
CA PHE A 140 -14.76 -3.39 0.37
C PHE A 140 -13.56 -2.94 1.23
N ALA A 141 -13.73 -3.20 2.52
CA ALA A 141 -12.75 -3.26 3.60
C ALA A 141 -11.36 -2.73 3.23
N SER A 142 -11.14 -1.45 3.55
CA SER A 142 -9.79 -0.91 3.65
C SER A 142 -8.92 -1.89 4.45
N PRO A 143 -7.81 -2.40 3.89
CA PRO A 143 -6.95 -3.36 4.58
C PRO A 143 -6.26 -2.78 5.82
N LEU A 144 -6.46 -1.49 6.13
CA LEU A 144 -5.91 -0.81 7.30
C LEU A 144 -7.04 -0.17 8.14
N PRO A 145 -7.81 -0.96 8.91
CA PRO A 145 -8.86 -0.44 9.78
C PRO A 145 -8.32 0.15 11.09
N PHE A 146 -7.00 0.12 11.33
CA PHE A 146 -6.41 0.54 12.59
C PHE A 146 -5.88 1.97 12.54
N CYS A 147 -6.42 2.80 13.44
CA CYS A 147 -5.91 4.13 13.72
C CYS A 147 -5.42 4.18 15.18
N CYS A 148 -4.34 4.93 15.42
CA CYS A 148 -3.83 5.20 16.75
C CYS A 148 -3.81 6.73 16.95
N PRO A 149 -4.67 7.30 17.82
CA PRO A 149 -4.73 8.73 18.01
C PRO A 149 -3.46 9.21 18.72
N SER A 150 -2.83 10.23 18.15
CA SER A 150 -1.61 10.85 18.67
C SER A 150 -1.85 11.63 19.96
N GLN A 151 -3.10 12.00 20.23
CA GLN A 151 -3.55 12.74 21.41
C GLN A 151 -4.91 12.23 21.88
N THR A 152 -5.25 12.48 23.15
CA THR A 152 -6.59 12.17 23.66
C THR A 152 -7.62 13.01 22.91
N SER A 153 -8.68 12.38 22.40
CA SER A 153 -9.66 13.02 21.52
C SER A 153 -11.08 12.56 21.86
N ILE A 154 -12.07 13.40 21.58
CA ILE A 154 -13.48 13.06 21.78
C ILE A 154 -14.08 12.69 20.42
N VAL A 155 -14.68 11.50 20.32
CA VAL A 155 -15.33 10.99 19.11
C VAL A 155 -16.72 10.50 19.47
N GLY A 156 -17.77 11.02 18.83
CA GLY A 156 -19.15 10.61 19.09
C GLY A 156 -19.60 10.79 20.55
N GLY A 157 -19.01 11.74 21.29
CA GLY A 157 -19.27 11.95 22.71
C GLY A 157 -18.43 11.08 23.66
N TYR A 158 -17.59 10.18 23.14
CA TYR A 158 -16.69 9.33 23.93
C TYR A 158 -15.25 9.85 23.93
N THR A 159 -14.62 9.85 25.10
CA THR A 159 -13.20 10.22 25.24
C THR A 159 -12.30 9.02 24.91
N ILE A 160 -11.54 9.13 23.83
CA ILE A 160 -10.54 8.15 23.40
C ILE A 160 -9.17 8.60 23.92
N PRO A 161 -8.49 7.82 24.77
CA PRO A 161 -7.19 8.18 25.29
C PRO A 161 -6.10 8.08 24.22
N LYS A 162 -5.06 8.91 24.36
CA LYS A 162 -3.84 8.82 23.55
C LYS A 162 -3.27 7.40 23.54
N GLY A 163 -2.92 6.90 22.37
CA GLY A 163 -2.32 5.57 22.21
C GLY A 163 -3.32 4.41 22.21
N ALA A 164 -4.63 4.68 22.30
CA ALA A 164 -5.64 3.65 22.12
C ALA A 164 -5.63 3.09 20.70
N GLN A 165 -5.72 1.76 20.55
CA GLN A 165 -5.90 1.16 19.24
C GLN A 165 -7.38 1.23 18.85
N VAL A 166 -7.70 2.08 17.88
CA VAL A 166 -9.07 2.26 17.37
C VAL A 166 -9.21 1.47 16.08
N MET A 167 -10.23 0.63 16.00
CA MET A 167 -10.57 -0.11 14.78
C MET A 167 -11.83 0.49 14.15
N LEU A 168 -11.68 1.04 12.95
CA LEU A 168 -12.81 1.53 12.16
C LEU A 168 -13.44 0.37 11.42
N ASN A 169 -14.74 0.13 11.65
CA ASN A 169 -15.49 -0.86 10.90
C ASN A 169 -15.87 -0.31 9.53
N MET A 170 -14.88 -0.29 8.65
CA MET A 170 -15.03 0.21 7.30
C MET A 170 -16.13 -0.57 6.55
N TRP A 171 -16.24 -1.88 6.77
CA TRP A 171 -17.26 -2.74 6.15
C TRP A 171 -18.70 -2.28 6.42
N THR A 172 -19.00 -1.90 7.67
CA THR A 172 -20.35 -1.43 8.02
C THR A 172 -20.63 -0.06 7.40
N ILE A 173 -19.69 0.89 7.50
CA ILE A 173 -19.84 2.25 6.94
C ILE A 173 -20.11 2.18 5.44
N GLN A 174 -19.35 1.34 4.76
CA GLN A 174 -19.40 1.09 3.33
C GLN A 174 -20.69 0.45 2.80
N ARG A 175 -21.58 -0.01 3.70
CA ARG A 175 -22.83 -0.71 3.40
C ARG A 175 -24.03 -0.06 4.06
N ASP A 176 -23.83 1.12 4.64
CA ASP A 176 -24.88 1.88 5.30
C ASP A 176 -25.70 2.65 4.24
N PRO A 177 -27.01 2.35 4.07
CA PRO A 177 -27.86 3.01 3.07
C PRO A 177 -28.13 4.50 3.39
N GLU A 178 -27.82 4.98 4.59
CA GLU A 178 -27.92 6.41 4.90
C GLU A 178 -26.70 7.21 4.42
N ILE A 179 -25.58 6.52 4.15
CA ILE A 179 -24.30 7.12 3.73
C ILE A 179 -23.98 6.83 2.26
N CYS A 180 -24.36 5.65 1.75
CA CYS A 180 -24.06 5.15 0.41
C CYS A 180 -25.30 5.00 -0.47
#